data_AF-A0A5C6YDJ4-F1
#
_entry.id   AF-A0A5C6YDJ4-F1
#
_cell.length_a   1.000
_cell.length_b   1.000
_cell.length_c   1.000
_cell.angle_alpha   90.00
_cell.angle_beta   90.00
_cell.angle_gamma   90.00
#
_symmetry.space_group_name_H-M   'P 1'
#
loop_
_entity.id
_entity.type
_entity.pdbx_description
1 polymer ?
#
loop_
_entity_poly.entity_id
_entity_poly.type
_entity_poly.pdbx_seq_one_letter_code
_entity_poly.pdbx_strand_id
1 'polypeptide(L)'
;MNYFTQFWDENRDDEYANWGTSTWYFETNDADEVLKQITVYKSGKILKYAEDNLEDEFGGLCEDTLTIDDCDGDVISKEDFYKVW
;
A
#
# COMPACT_ATOMS: atom_id res chain seq x y z
N MET A 1 2.98 15.29 -5.13
CA MET A 1 2.53 13.88 -5.04
C MET A 1 3.72 12.97 -5.25
N ASN A 2 3.94 12.07 -4.31
CA ASN A 2 5.01 11.08 -4.34
C ASN A 2 4.42 9.67 -4.50
N TYR A 3 5.19 8.78 -5.12
CA TYR A 3 4.77 7.41 -5.40
C TYR A 3 5.90 6.45 -5.07
N PHE A 4 5.63 5.47 -4.23
CA PHE A 4 6.63 4.50 -3.84
C PHE A 4 5.99 3.19 -3.40
N THR A 5 6.82 2.17 -3.27
CA THR A 5 6.43 0.84 -2.81
C THR A 5 7.12 0.47 -1.51
N GLN A 6 6.62 -0.59 -0.89
CA GLN A 6 7.29 -1.27 0.21
C GLN A 6 6.99 -2.77 0.09
N PHE A 7 8.04 -3.60 0.17
CA PHE A 7 7.86 -5.04 0.25
C PHE A 7 7.78 -5.47 1.72
N TRP A 8 6.82 -6.33 2.03
CA TRP A 8 6.67 -6.94 3.35
C TRP A 8 6.83 -8.45 3.21
N ASP A 9 7.95 -8.98 3.69
CA ASP A 9 8.32 -10.41 3.60
C ASP A 9 7.69 -11.28 4.69
N GLU A 10 6.68 -10.77 5.38
CA GLU A 10 5.91 -11.51 6.37
C GLU A 10 4.48 -11.74 5.89
N ASN A 11 3.87 -12.81 6.40
CA ASN A 11 2.46 -13.07 6.21
C ASN A 11 1.65 -12.22 7.21
N ARG A 12 0.33 -12.13 6.97
CA ARG A 12 -0.59 -11.61 7.98
C ARG A 12 -0.60 -12.52 9.21
N ASP A 13 -0.85 -11.91 10.38
CA ASP A 13 -1.00 -12.61 11.66
C ASP A 13 -2.45 -13.07 11.94
N ASP A 14 -3.32 -13.03 10.94
CA ASP A 14 -4.73 -13.42 11.03
C ASP A 14 -5.07 -14.65 10.16
N GLU A 15 -6.36 -14.95 10.00
CA GLU A 15 -6.84 -16.09 9.22
C GLU A 15 -6.46 -16.02 7.72
N TYR A 16 -6.01 -14.85 7.24
CA TYR A 16 -5.59 -14.60 5.88
C TYR A 16 -4.07 -14.73 5.67
N ALA A 17 -3.34 -15.32 6.63
CA ALA A 17 -1.91 -15.62 6.51
C ALA A 17 -1.56 -16.39 5.21
N ASN A 18 -2.49 -17.18 4.67
CA ASN A 18 -2.32 -17.92 3.42
C ASN A 18 -2.25 -17.03 2.16
N TRP A 19 -2.52 -15.72 2.26
CA TRP A 19 -2.33 -14.79 1.16
C TRP A 19 -0.84 -14.55 0.85
N GLY A 20 0.03 -14.87 1.79
CA GLY A 20 1.47 -14.77 1.64
C GLY A 20 2.01 -13.35 1.91
N THR A 21 3.24 -13.13 1.47
CA THR A 21 3.92 -11.83 1.50
C THR A 21 3.17 -10.78 0.70
N SER A 22 3.49 -9.50 0.92
CA SER A 22 2.78 -8.40 0.26
C SER A 22 3.70 -7.33 -0.29
N THR A 23 3.25 -6.65 -1.33
CA THR A 23 3.84 -5.40 -1.84
C THR A 23 2.81 -4.30 -1.69
N TRP A 24 3.21 -3.26 -0.98
CA TRP A 24 2.41 -2.07 -0.71
C TRP A 24 2.80 -0.99 -1.69
N TYR A 25 1.82 -0.19 -2.12
CA TYR A 25 2.00 0.94 -3.01
C TYR A 25 1.31 2.15 -2.39
N PHE A 26 1.98 3.30 -2.39
CA PHE A 26 1.47 4.52 -1.79
C PHE A 26 1.47 5.67 -2.80
N GLU A 27 0.41 6.49 -2.77
CA GLU A 27 0.36 7.84 -3.32
C GLU A 27 0.27 8.80 -2.13
N THR A 28 1.28 9.64 -1.92
CA THR A 28 1.27 10.66 -0.85
C THR A 28 1.25 12.07 -1.41
N ASN A 29 0.73 13.02 -0.64
CA ASN A 29 0.77 14.43 -1.01
C ASN A 29 2.10 15.10 -0.61
N ASP A 30 2.22 16.42 -0.77
CA ASP A 30 3.45 17.16 -0.47
C ASP A 30 3.68 17.39 1.04
N ALA A 31 2.71 16.99 1.88
CA ALA A 31 2.81 16.92 3.33
C ALA A 31 2.96 15.46 3.83
N ASP A 32 3.28 14.54 2.92
CA ASP A 32 3.50 13.11 3.17
C ASP A 32 2.26 12.36 3.68
N GLU A 33 1.07 12.95 3.61
CA GLU A 33 -0.19 12.27 3.93
C GLU A 33 -0.53 11.25 2.85
N VAL A 34 -0.90 10.02 3.25
CA VAL A 34 -1.26 8.93 2.34
C VAL A 34 -2.67 9.18 1.78
N LEU A 35 -2.75 9.42 0.47
CA LEU A 35 -4.02 9.63 -0.24
C LEU A 35 -4.59 8.33 -0.82
N LYS A 36 -3.70 7.42 -1.24
CA LYS A 36 -4.07 6.11 -1.77
C LYS A 36 -3.08 5.04 -1.35
N GLN A 37 -3.62 3.86 -1.07
CA GLN A 37 -2.85 2.68 -0.71
C GLN A 37 -3.34 1.47 -1.49
N ILE A 38 -2.41 0.68 -2.03
CA ILE A 38 -2.69 -0.64 -2.59
C ILE A 38 -1.85 -1.66 -1.85
N THR A 39 -2.44 -2.79 -1.46
CA THR A 39 -1.70 -3.95 -0.98
C THR A 39 -1.92 -5.12 -1.92
N VAL A 40 -0.87 -5.56 -2.59
CA VAL A 40 -0.87 -6.74 -3.47
C VAL A 40 -0.22 -7.90 -2.74
N TYR A 41 -0.99 -8.95 -2.45
CA TYR A 41 -0.49 -10.16 -1.81
C TYR A 41 0.02 -11.17 -2.85
N LYS A 42 0.94 -12.04 -2.44
CA LYS A 42 1.51 -13.12 -3.26
C LYS A 42 0.44 -14.04 -3.86
N SER A 43 -0.68 -14.24 -3.18
CA SER A 43 -1.84 -14.99 -3.68
C SER A 43 -2.55 -14.34 -4.87
N GLY A 44 -2.24 -13.08 -5.19
CA GLY A 44 -2.95 -12.24 -6.16
C GLY A 44 -4.14 -11.48 -5.58
N LYS A 45 -4.41 -11.60 -4.27
CA LYS A 45 -5.39 -10.74 -3.58
C LYS A 45 -4.87 -9.30 -3.58
N ILE A 46 -5.76 -8.35 -3.89
CA ILE A 46 -5.46 -6.92 -3.94
C ILE A 46 -6.45 -6.18 -3.03
N LEU A 47 -5.94 -5.31 -2.18
CA LEU A 47 -6.71 -4.36 -1.36
C LEU A 47 -6.40 -2.93 -1.83
N LYS A 48 -7.40 -2.05 -1.82
CA LYS A 48 -7.27 -0.66 -2.27
C LYS A 48 -8.03 0.28 -1.35
N TYR A 49 -7.35 1.30 -0.86
CA TYR A 49 -7.93 2.28 0.05
C TYR A 49 -7.63 3.70 -0.44
N ALA A 50 -8.59 4.59 -0.26
CA ALA A 50 -8.55 6.02 -0.61
C ALA A 50 -9.65 6.76 0.17
N GLU A 51 -9.78 8.08 0.00
CA GLU A 51 -10.80 8.88 0.70
C GLU A 51 -12.24 8.32 0.57
N ASP A 52 -12.60 7.77 -0.59
CA ASP A 52 -13.92 7.16 -0.84
C ASP A 52 -14.08 5.73 -0.26
N ASN A 53 -12.98 5.11 0.20
CA ASN A 53 -12.93 3.75 0.75
C ASN A 53 -11.80 3.66 1.79
N LEU A 54 -12.05 4.17 3.00
CA LEU A 54 -11.03 4.30 4.03
C LEU A 54 -10.65 2.95 4.67
N GLU A 55 -11.61 2.06 4.89
CA GLU A 55 -11.38 0.77 5.56
C GLU A 55 -12.41 -0.28 5.16
N ASP A 56 -12.02 -1.55 5.32
CA ASP A 56 -12.89 -2.71 5.25
C ASP A 56 -12.48 -3.77 6.29
N GLU A 57 -13.06 -4.97 6.23
CA GLU A 57 -12.74 -6.06 7.14
C GLU A 57 -11.28 -6.57 7.04
N PHE A 58 -10.53 -6.17 6.01
CA PHE A 58 -9.17 -6.65 5.75
C PHE A 58 -8.07 -5.63 6.11
N GLY A 59 -8.43 -4.36 6.32
CA GLY A 59 -7.49 -3.29 6.64
C GLY A 59 -8.04 -1.91 6.32
N GLY A 60 -7.15 -0.92 6.24
CA GLY A 60 -7.52 0.46 5.93
C GLY A 60 -6.37 1.28 5.36
N LEU A 61 -6.72 2.51 4.97
CA LEU A 61 -5.81 3.56 4.53
C LEU A 61 -4.91 3.96 5.71
N CYS A 62 -3.60 4.07 5.46
CA CYS A 62 -2.66 4.62 6.44
C CYS A 62 -3.07 6.02 6.88
N GLU A 63 -3.27 6.23 8.18
CA GLU A 63 -3.62 7.53 8.77
C GLU A 63 -2.40 8.39 9.10
N ASP A 64 -1.21 7.79 9.14
CA ASP A 64 0.06 8.46 9.42
C ASP A 64 0.71 9.02 8.14
N THR A 65 1.54 10.05 8.32
CA THR A 65 2.45 10.54 7.26
C THR A 65 3.51 9.49 6.94
N LEU A 66 3.79 9.29 5.67
CA LEU A 66 4.72 8.26 5.21
C LEU A 66 5.59 8.79 4.07
N THR A 67 6.90 8.63 4.21
CA THR A 67 7.88 8.95 3.17
C THR A 67 8.55 7.68 2.65
N ILE A 68 9.23 7.79 1.51
CA ILE A 68 10.08 6.69 1.03
C ILE A 68 11.25 6.40 1.97
N ASP A 69 11.73 7.36 2.77
CA ASP A 69 12.80 7.11 3.74
C ASP A 69 12.32 6.25 4.92
N ASP A 70 11.01 6.20 5.17
CA ASP A 70 10.37 5.31 6.14
C ASP A 70 10.15 3.88 5.60
N CYS A 71 10.28 3.70 4.28
CA CYS A 71 10.00 2.47 3.57
C CYS A 71 11.28 1.89 2.95
N ASP A 72 11.57 0.60 3.19
CA ASP A 72 12.65 -0.09 2.49
C ASP A 72 12.20 -0.58 1.09
N GLY A 73 11.68 0.35 0.27
CA GLY A 73 11.16 0.04 -1.06
C GLY A 73 11.61 1.04 -2.12
N ASP A 74 10.91 1.05 -3.26
CA ASP A 74 11.35 1.78 -4.45
C ASP A 74 10.43 2.95 -4.77
N VAL A 75 11.02 4.07 -5.21
CA VAL A 75 10.26 5.15 -5.87
C VAL A 75 9.76 4.65 -7.22
N ILE A 76 8.47 4.84 -7.49
CA ILE A 76 7.85 4.45 -8.75
C ILE A 76 7.25 5.66 -9.48
N SER A 77 6.92 5.49 -10.75
CA SER A 77 6.20 6.52 -11.48
C SER A 77 4.70 6.51 -11.12
N LYS A 78 4.05 7.66 -11.28
CA LYS A 78 2.58 7.75 -11.26
C LYS A 78 1.96 6.73 -12.22
N GLU A 79 2.50 6.62 -13.44
CA GLU A 79 1.96 5.72 -14.45
C GLU A 79 2.00 4.26 -14.00
N ASP A 80 3.05 3.83 -13.30
CA ASP A 80 3.17 2.47 -12.77
C ASP A 80 2.21 2.22 -11.61
N PHE A 81 2.03 3.19 -10.72
CA PHE A 81 1.02 3.12 -9.66
C PHE A 81 -0.37 2.90 -10.25
N TYR A 82 -0.77 3.71 -11.25
CA TYR A 82 -2.09 3.64 -11.87
C TYR A 82 -2.31 2.44 -12.81
N LYS A 83 -1.28 1.64 -13.12
CA LYS A 83 -1.46 0.32 -13.76
C LYS A 83 -1.98 -0.72 -12.77
N VAL A 84 -1.72 -0.52 -11.48
CA VAL A 84 -2.16 -1.42 -10.39
C VAL A 84 -3.44 -0.89 -9.74
N TRP A 85 -3.58 0.43 -9.64
CA TRP A 85 -4.78 1.13 -9.13
C TRP A 85 -6.02 0.83 -9.97
#